data_AF-A0A2X2BKD7-F1
#
_entry.id   AF-A0A2X2BKD7-F1
#
_cell.length_a   1.000
_cell.length_b   1.000
_cell.length_c   1.000
_cell.angle_alpha   90.00
_cell.angle_beta   90.00
_cell.angle_gamma   90.00
#
_symmetry.space_group_name_H-M   'P 1'
#
loop_
_entity.id
_entity.type
_entity.pdbx_description
1 polymer ?
#
loop_
_entity_poly.entity_id
_entity_poly.type
_entity_poly.pdbx_seq_one_letter_code
_entity_poly.pdbx_strand_id
1 'polypeptide(L)'
;MSISNDTSLLSKLQTDLHFPLAIGQRYQAQWENIDTNKKVTASSLFCDVTGEGDAQSIAAKFSGKYLLVECRMTTKGQPNSGTKLAWLQDFNIFVPVAMQVGDKPESPVKLEHVNVIR
;
A
#
# COMPACT_ATOMS: atom_id res chain seq x y z
N MET A 1 -4.09 5.11 24.56
CA MET A 1 -3.34 4.63 23.38
C MET A 1 -2.08 3.96 23.88
N SER A 2 -1.96 2.64 23.73
CA SER A 2 -0.73 1.92 24.10
C SER A 2 0.25 2.07 22.96
N ILE A 3 1.34 2.80 23.16
CA ILE A 3 2.49 2.77 22.25
C ILE A 3 3.12 1.40 22.48
N SER A 4 3.03 0.47 21.53
CA SER A 4 3.82 -0.75 21.64
C SER A 4 5.29 -0.37 21.46
N ASN A 5 6.14 -0.79 22.39
CA ASN A 5 7.60 -0.59 22.32
C ASN A 5 8.24 -1.60 21.35
N ASP A 6 7.56 -1.89 20.24
CA ASP A 6 8.05 -2.85 19.26
C ASP A 6 9.13 -2.17 18.42
N THR A 7 10.33 -2.74 18.42
CA THR A 7 11.44 -2.23 17.60
C THR A 7 11.31 -2.85 16.21
N SER A 8 11.27 -2.01 15.17
CA SER A 8 11.27 -2.48 13.78
C SER A 8 12.65 -2.32 13.16
N LEU A 9 13.23 -3.40 12.65
CA LEU A 9 14.53 -3.42 11.99
C LEU A 9 14.34 -3.71 10.49
N LEU A 10 14.65 -2.73 9.64
CA LEU A 10 14.65 -2.91 8.19
C LEU A 10 15.87 -3.74 7.78
N SER A 11 15.64 -4.96 7.31
CA SER A 11 16.71 -5.90 6.91
C SER A 11 17.03 -5.81 5.42
N LYS A 12 16.05 -5.43 4.58
CA LYS A 12 16.23 -5.28 3.13
C LYS A 12 15.33 -4.20 2.57
N LEU A 13 15.88 -3.39 1.67
CA LEU A 13 15.15 -2.42 0.85
C LEU A 13 15.66 -2.49 -0.59
N GLN A 14 14.75 -2.66 -1.55
CA GLN A 14 15.04 -2.61 -2.98
C GLN A 14 13.95 -1.81 -3.69
N THR A 15 14.33 -0.83 -4.50
CA THR A 15 13.35 -0.02 -5.20
C THR A 15 13.96 0.62 -6.45
N ASP A 16 13.14 0.76 -7.49
CA ASP A 16 13.40 1.60 -8.67
C ASP A 16 12.34 2.72 -8.81
N LEU A 17 11.57 2.97 -7.74
CA LEU A 17 10.62 4.07 -7.66
C LEU A 17 11.37 5.40 -7.86
N HIS A 18 10.90 6.18 -8.82
CA HIS A 18 11.32 7.55 -9.05
C HIS A 18 10.09 8.41 -9.30
N PHE A 19 10.12 9.67 -8.88
CA PHE A 19 9.04 10.62 -9.17
C PHE A 19 9.32 11.37 -10.47
N PRO A 20 8.31 11.58 -11.34
CA PRO A 20 6.94 11.08 -11.21
C PRO A 20 6.89 9.54 -11.34
N LEU A 21 5.98 8.92 -10.58
CA LEU A 21 5.79 7.47 -10.66
C LEU A 21 5.42 7.05 -12.09
N ALA A 22 5.82 5.85 -12.46
CA ALA A 22 5.60 5.26 -13.77
C ALA A 22 5.29 3.77 -13.67
N ILE A 23 4.51 3.27 -14.61
CA ILE A 23 4.19 1.83 -14.72
C ILE A 23 5.48 1.01 -14.86
N GLY A 24 5.54 -0.11 -14.17
CA GLY A 24 6.68 -1.03 -14.15
C GLY A 24 7.69 -0.76 -13.03
N GLN A 25 7.55 0.34 -12.29
CA GLN A 25 8.36 0.57 -11.09
C GLN A 25 7.87 -0.29 -9.91
N ARG A 26 8.78 -0.54 -8.97
CA ARG A 26 8.69 -1.56 -7.94
C ARG A 26 9.35 -1.11 -6.64
N TYR A 27 8.82 -1.62 -5.55
CA TYR A 27 9.30 -1.41 -4.19
C TYR A 27 9.21 -2.70 -3.40
N GLN A 28 10.30 -3.05 -2.72
CA GLN A 28 10.37 -4.20 -1.84
C GLN A 28 11.04 -3.83 -0.53
N ALA A 29 10.43 -4.24 0.57
CA ALA A 29 11.00 -4.11 1.90
C ALA A 29 10.83 -5.40 2.68
N GLN A 30 11.82 -5.72 3.50
CA GLN A 30 11.75 -6.77 4.51
C GLN A 30 12.21 -6.20 5.83
N TRP A 31 11.50 -6.53 6.89
CA TRP A 31 11.82 -6.05 8.23
C TRP A 31 11.42 -7.06 9.29
N GLU A 32 11.98 -6.87 10.47
CA GLU A 32 11.72 -7.67 11.66
C GLU A 32 11.11 -6.77 12.73
N ASN A 33 9.98 -7.18 13.30
CA ASN A 33 9.40 -6.54 14.47
C ASN A 33 9.77 -7.34 15.71
N ILE A 34 10.42 -6.68 16.66
CA ILE A 34 10.88 -7.25 17.92
C ILE A 34 9.97 -6.72 19.01
N ASP A 35 9.15 -7.60 19.59
CA ASP A 35 8.23 -7.21 20.66
C ASP A 35 8.93 -7.05 22.01
N THR A 36 8.18 -6.60 23.02
CA THR A 36 8.67 -6.45 24.40
C THR A 36 9.17 -7.74 25.04
N ASN A 37 8.77 -8.91 24.53
CA ASN A 37 9.23 -10.24 24.96
C ASN A 37 10.42 -10.76 24.12
N LYS A 38 11.03 -9.89 23.29
CA LYS A 38 12.11 -10.22 22.34
C LYS A 38 11.70 -11.24 21.28
N LYS A 39 10.40 -11.44 21.05
CA LYS A 39 9.92 -12.30 19.97
C LYS A 39 10.06 -11.56 18.65
N VAL A 40 10.73 -12.21 17.70
CA VAL A 40 10.97 -11.67 16.36
C VAL A 40 9.90 -12.14 15.39
N THR A 41 9.24 -11.18 14.73
CA THR A 41 8.25 -11.44 13.67
C THR A 41 8.73 -10.79 12.37
N ALA A 42 9.07 -11.63 11.39
CA ALA A 42 9.49 -11.16 10.07
C ALA A 42 8.28 -10.75 9.22
N SER A 43 8.42 -9.66 8.50
CA SER A 43 7.44 -9.12 7.55
C SER A 43 8.12 -8.76 6.23
N SER A 44 7.36 -8.84 5.14
CA SER A 44 7.80 -8.36 3.83
C SER A 44 6.68 -7.63 3.12
N LEU A 45 7.04 -6.64 2.32
CA LEU A 45 6.17 -5.87 1.45
C LEU A 45 6.77 -5.86 0.05
N PHE A 46 5.93 -6.13 -0.94
CA PHE A 46 6.24 -6.02 -2.36
C PHE A 46 5.16 -5.17 -3.01
N CYS A 47 5.52 -4.11 -3.71
CA CYS A 47 4.59 -3.24 -4.42
C CYS A 47 5.08 -3.00 -5.85
N ASP A 48 4.16 -3.06 -6.82
CA ASP A 48 4.40 -2.75 -8.22
C ASP A 48 3.42 -1.71 -8.72
N VAL A 49 3.88 -0.77 -9.55
CA VAL A 49 3.02 0.12 -10.33
C VAL A 49 2.57 -0.63 -11.57
N THR A 50 1.33 -1.11 -11.60
CA THR A 50 0.87 -2.10 -12.61
C THR A 50 0.08 -1.49 -13.76
N GLY A 51 -0.47 -0.28 -13.59
CA GLY A 51 -1.33 0.30 -14.61
C GLY A 51 -1.73 1.74 -14.34
N GLU A 52 -2.70 2.22 -15.13
CA GLU A 52 -3.30 3.54 -14.98
C GLU A 52 -4.81 3.48 -15.20
N GLY A 53 -5.52 4.50 -14.71
CA GLY A 53 -6.95 4.65 -14.93
C GLY A 53 -7.42 6.09 -14.73
N ASP A 54 -8.71 6.33 -14.97
CA ASP A 54 -9.33 7.63 -14.75
C ASP A 54 -9.63 7.83 -13.25
N ALA A 55 -9.12 8.91 -12.64
CA ALA A 55 -9.34 9.19 -11.23
C ALA A 55 -10.82 9.43 -10.89
N GLN A 56 -11.62 9.91 -11.85
CA GLN A 56 -13.06 10.11 -11.68
C GLN A 56 -13.83 8.80 -11.49
N SER A 57 -13.26 7.67 -11.96
CA SER A 57 -13.83 6.33 -11.72
C SER A 57 -13.78 5.90 -10.25
N ILE A 58 -12.85 6.48 -9.47
CA ILE A 58 -12.72 6.23 -8.02
C ILE A 58 -13.65 7.16 -7.25
N ALA A 59 -13.61 8.45 -7.55
CA ALA A 59 -14.53 9.44 -7.02
C ALA A 59 -14.64 10.64 -7.96
N ALA A 60 -15.87 11.09 -8.23
CA ALA A 60 -16.14 12.21 -9.15
C ALA A 60 -15.45 13.55 -8.77
N LYS A 61 -14.98 13.69 -7.52
CA LYS A 61 -14.24 14.87 -7.05
C LYS A 61 -12.76 14.86 -7.43
N PHE A 62 -12.23 13.72 -7.86
CA PHE A 62 -10.86 13.63 -8.34
C PHE A 62 -10.76 14.09 -9.80
N SER A 63 -9.54 14.43 -10.21
CA SER A 63 -9.21 14.86 -11.57
C SER A 63 -8.00 14.09 -12.09
N GLY A 64 -7.84 14.10 -13.41
CA GLY A 64 -6.70 13.50 -14.07
C GLY A 64 -6.72 11.98 -14.07
N LYS A 65 -5.52 11.39 -14.23
CA LYS A 65 -5.31 9.95 -14.17
C LYS A 65 -4.78 9.55 -12.80
N TYR A 66 -5.00 8.28 -12.47
CA TYR A 66 -4.28 7.62 -11.39
C TYR A 66 -3.36 6.53 -11.92
N LEU A 67 -2.29 6.24 -11.18
CA LEU A 67 -1.50 5.02 -11.38
C LEU A 67 -1.92 3.97 -10.37
N LEU A 68 -2.14 2.74 -10.82
CA LEU A 68 -2.48 1.61 -9.98
C LEU A 68 -1.21 1.02 -9.38
N VAL A 69 -1.19 0.88 -8.06
CA VAL A 69 -0.11 0.25 -7.30
C VAL A 69 -0.65 -0.96 -6.56
N GLU A 70 -0.11 -2.14 -6.85
CA GLU A 70 -0.50 -3.38 -6.21
C GLU A 70 0.57 -3.80 -5.21
N CYS A 71 0.17 -3.91 -3.95
CA CYS A 71 1.03 -4.30 -2.84
C CYS A 71 0.61 -5.64 -2.26
N ARG A 72 1.58 -6.47 -1.93
CA ARG A 72 1.42 -7.74 -1.20
C ARG A 72 2.29 -7.70 0.04
N MET A 73 1.67 -7.97 1.18
CA MET A 73 2.33 -8.04 2.47
C MET A 73 2.22 -9.45 3.03
N THR A 74 3.33 -9.94 3.56
CA THR A 74 3.38 -11.17 4.34
C THR A 74 3.95 -10.85 5.71
N THR A 75 3.38 -11.43 6.75
CA THR A 75 3.90 -11.33 8.12
C THR A 75 3.84 -12.71 8.75
N LYS A 76 4.96 -13.16 9.32
CA LYS A 76 5.07 -14.51 9.87
C LYS A 76 3.99 -14.77 10.93
N GLY A 77 3.17 -15.79 10.69
CA GLY A 77 2.08 -16.17 11.60
C GLY A 77 0.80 -15.35 11.44
N GLN A 78 0.71 -14.47 10.43
CA GLN A 78 -0.49 -13.75 10.04
C GLN A 78 -0.92 -14.16 8.62
N PRO A 79 -2.21 -14.04 8.28
CA PRO A 79 -2.65 -14.17 6.90
C PRO A 79 -1.95 -13.15 6.00
N ASN A 80 -1.58 -13.57 4.79
CA ASN A 80 -1.09 -12.63 3.78
C ASN A 80 -2.16 -11.57 3.47
N SER A 81 -1.75 -10.38 3.06
CA SER A 81 -2.69 -9.35 2.65
C SER A 81 -2.26 -8.67 1.36
N GLY A 82 -3.21 -8.42 0.48
CA GLY A 82 -3.05 -7.60 -0.72
C GLY A 82 -3.75 -6.26 -0.54
N THR A 83 -3.16 -5.19 -1.06
CA THR A 83 -3.85 -3.91 -1.23
C THR A 83 -3.55 -3.34 -2.60
N LYS A 84 -4.58 -2.78 -3.23
CA LYS A 84 -4.43 -1.96 -4.42
C LYS A 84 -4.65 -0.51 -4.03
N LEU A 85 -3.71 0.35 -4.41
CA LEU A 85 -3.72 1.78 -4.17
C LEU A 85 -3.76 2.51 -5.52
N ALA A 86 -4.46 3.63 -5.56
CA ALA A 86 -4.38 4.57 -6.66
C ALA A 86 -3.50 5.76 -6.24
N TRP A 87 -2.41 5.98 -6.96
CA TRP A 87 -1.63 7.22 -6.86
C TRP A 87 -2.30 8.30 -7.70
N LEU A 88 -2.85 9.31 -7.04
CA LEU A 88 -3.50 10.45 -7.68
C LEU A 88 -2.45 11.54 -7.93
N GLN A 89 -2.00 11.68 -9.17
CA GLN A 89 -0.90 12.60 -9.54
C GLN A 89 -1.24 14.06 -9.24
N ASP A 90 -2.47 14.49 -9.51
CA ASP A 90 -2.92 15.88 -9.28
C ASP A 90 -2.87 16.29 -7.80
N PHE A 91 -2.98 15.32 -6.88
CA PHE A 91 -3.04 15.56 -5.43
C PHE A 91 -1.79 15.06 -4.69
N ASN A 92 -0.93 14.28 -5.34
CA ASN A 92 0.22 13.60 -4.75
C ASN A 92 -0.15 12.74 -3.52
N ILE A 93 -1.23 11.97 -3.61
CA ILE A 93 -1.68 11.06 -2.55
C ILE A 93 -1.95 9.66 -3.07
N PHE A 94 -1.83 8.68 -2.18
CA PHE A 94 -2.34 7.33 -2.38
C PHE A 94 -3.73 7.19 -1.75
N VAL A 95 -4.66 6.57 -2.48
CA VAL A 95 -5.97 6.16 -1.93
C VAL A 95 -6.18 4.66 -2.12
N PRO A 96 -6.72 3.93 -1.13
CA PRO A 96 -7.01 2.51 -1.29
C PRO A 96 -8.20 2.31 -2.24
N VAL A 97 -8.07 1.35 -3.15
CA VAL A 97 -9.12 0.99 -4.11
C VAL A 97 -9.57 -0.47 -4.00
N ALA A 98 -8.71 -1.36 -3.49
CA ALA A 98 -9.08 -2.73 -3.17
C ALA A 98 -8.22 -3.33 -2.07
N MET A 99 -8.74 -4.34 -1.38
CA MET A 99 -8.04 -5.08 -0.33
C MET A 99 -8.38 -6.57 -0.35
N GLN A 100 -7.41 -7.39 0.03
CA GLN A 100 -7.53 -8.83 0.17
C GLN A 100 -6.82 -9.29 1.45
N VAL A 101 -7.41 -10.23 2.20
CA VAL A 101 -6.81 -10.81 3.42
C VAL A 101 -6.96 -12.32 3.42
N GLY A 102 -5.84 -13.02 3.55
CA GLY A 102 -5.75 -14.47 3.40
C GLY A 102 -6.28 -14.92 2.05
N ASP A 103 -7.01 -16.03 2.05
CA ASP A 103 -7.60 -16.62 0.84
C ASP A 103 -8.96 -16.01 0.47
N LYS A 104 -9.39 -14.93 1.17
CA LYS A 104 -10.65 -14.25 0.81
C LYS A 104 -10.53 -13.59 -0.55
N PRO A 105 -11.63 -13.46 -1.31
CA PRO A 105 -11.64 -12.67 -2.54
C PRO A 105 -11.20 -11.22 -2.29
N GLU A 106 -10.58 -10.62 -3.30
CA GLU A 106 -10.34 -9.17 -3.31
C GLU A 106 -11.68 -8.43 -3.21
N SER A 107 -11.71 -7.41 -2.36
CA SER A 107 -12.89 -6.58 -2.12
C SER A 107 -12.58 -5.12 -2.50
N PRO A 108 -13.48 -4.45 -3.24
CA PRO A 108 -13.29 -3.05 -3.58
C PRO A 108 -13.44 -2.17 -2.33
N VAL A 109 -12.64 -1.12 -2.25
CA VAL A 109 -12.75 -0.10 -1.21
C VAL A 109 -13.60 1.04 -1.74
N LYS A 110 -14.71 1.32 -1.07
CA LYS A 110 -15.58 2.45 -1.39
C LYS A 110 -15.11 3.68 -0.60
N LEU A 111 -14.78 4.75 -1.31
CA LEU A 111 -14.51 6.04 -0.68
C LEU A 111 -15.82 6.81 -0.52
N GLU A 112 -16.25 7.00 0.73
CA GLU A 112 -17.43 7.79 1.06
C GLU A 112 -17.02 9.19 1.56
N HIS A 113 -17.86 10.20 1.30
CA HIS A 113 -17.65 11.58 1.77
C HIS A 113 -16.33 12.22 1.28
N VAL A 114 -15.95 11.98 0.03
CA VAL A 114 -14.75 12.60 -0.57
C VAL A 114 -14.96 14.10 -0.73
N ASN A 115 -14.08 14.89 -0.10
CA ASN A 115 -14.00 16.34 -0.26
C ASN A 115 -12.57 16.75 -0.62
N VAL A 116 -12.43 17.65 -1.60
CA VAL A 116 -11.15 18.22 -2.01
C VAL A 116 -11.14 19.68 -1.59
N ILE A 117 -10.25 20.03 -0.67
CA ILE A 117 -10.06 21.40 -0.20
C ILE A 117 -8.96 22.03 -1.06
N ARG A 118 -9.20 23.24 -1.56
CA ARG A 118 -8.26 24.01 -2.38
C ARG A 118 -7.83 25.27 -1.67
#